data_AF-A0A972QR17-F1
#
_entry.id   AF-A0A972QR17-F1
#
_cell.length_a   1.000
_cell.length_b   1.000
_cell.length_c   1.000
_cell.angle_alpha   90.00
_cell.angle_beta   90.00
_cell.angle_gamma   90.00
#
_symmetry.space_group_name_H-M   'P 1'
#
loop_
_entity.id
_entity.type
_entity.pdbx_description
1 polymer ?
#
loop_
_entity_poly.entity_id
_entity_poly.type
_entity_poly.pdbx_seq_one_letter_code
_entity_poly.pdbx_strand_id
1 'polypeptide(L)'
;MIFSKSESEAEKPFWSKIQQNKNLGLWSAVLAPFSILYDMGVRIRLSAYRRGLLKRRSLPGFVVSIGNLTTGGTGKTPAVIMLAKWASNEGYRAAVLSRGYGGQYKGDILEVSDGSAIKADPLESGDEPYLLAKKLTGI
;
A
#
# COMPACT_ATOMS: atom_id res chain seq x y z
N MET A 1 41.89 -9.54 -17.25
CA MET A 1 41.51 -9.79 -15.84
C MET A 1 40.06 -10.26 -15.83
N ILE A 2 39.82 -11.45 -16.40
CA ILE A 2 39.37 -12.67 -15.71
C ILE A 2 38.31 -12.39 -14.63
N PHE A 3 37.05 -12.50 -15.00
CA PHE A 3 36.05 -13.21 -14.18
C PHE A 3 35.29 -14.16 -15.10
N SER A 4 35.90 -15.34 -15.23
CA SER A 4 35.30 -16.55 -15.76
C SER A 4 34.48 -17.19 -14.64
N LYS A 5 33.29 -17.70 -14.99
CA LYS A 5 32.64 -18.87 -14.37
C LYS A 5 32.02 -18.68 -12.97
N SER A 6 30.70 -18.43 -12.92
CA SER A 6 29.81 -18.99 -11.88
C SER A 6 28.31 -18.95 -12.27
N GLU A 7 27.96 -19.31 -13.50
CA GLU A 7 26.56 -19.65 -13.86
C GLU A 7 26.31 -21.13 -13.55
N SER A 8 26.19 -21.47 -12.27
CA SER A 8 25.57 -22.73 -11.81
C SER A 8 25.37 -22.64 -10.30
N GLU A 9 24.12 -22.83 -9.85
CA GLU A 9 23.66 -22.76 -8.44
C GLU A 9 23.30 -21.36 -7.91
N ALA A 10 22.46 -20.61 -8.63
CA ALA A 10 21.61 -19.63 -7.98
C ALA A 10 20.54 -20.39 -7.17
N GLU A 11 20.76 -20.52 -5.87
CA GLU A 11 19.70 -20.87 -4.91
C GLU A 11 18.46 -20.04 -5.22
N LYS A 12 17.34 -20.71 -5.52
CA LYS A 12 16.09 -20.04 -5.83
C LYS A 12 15.76 -19.07 -4.69
N PRO A 13 15.51 -17.78 -4.96
CA PRO A 13 15.28 -16.80 -3.91
C PRO A 13 14.13 -17.27 -3.00
N PHE A 14 14.32 -17.13 -1.68
CA PHE A 14 13.38 -17.55 -0.64
C PHE A 14 11.91 -17.19 -0.94
N TRP A 15 11.69 -16.03 -1.58
CA TRP A 15 10.39 -15.55 -2.02
C TRP A 15 9.61 -16.54 -2.92
N SER A 16 10.30 -17.37 -3.72
CA SER A 16 9.69 -18.36 -4.61
C SER A 16 8.90 -19.45 -3.88
N LYS A 17 9.23 -19.72 -2.61
CA LYS A 17 8.52 -20.70 -1.76
C LYS A 17 7.26 -20.15 -1.10
N ILE A 18 7.10 -18.83 -1.01
CA ILE A 18 5.99 -18.19 -0.27
C ILE A 18 4.64 -18.37 -1.00
N GLN A 19 4.66 -18.62 -2.31
CA GLN A 19 3.44 -18.75 -3.13
C GLN A 19 3.03 -20.19 -3.49
N GLN A 20 3.73 -21.22 -3.01
CA GLN A 20 3.48 -22.61 -3.43
C GLN A 20 2.85 -23.48 -2.35
N ASN A 21 1.67 -23.10 -1.87
CA ASN A 21 0.76 -24.09 -1.28
C ASN A 21 -0.61 -24.01 -1.98
N LYS A 22 -0.69 -24.62 -3.17
CA LYS A 22 -1.95 -24.89 -3.87
C LYS A 22 -2.53 -26.20 -3.36
N ASN A 23 -2.89 -26.28 -2.08
CA ASN A 23 -3.87 -27.28 -1.64
C ASN A 23 -5.23 -26.84 -2.20
N LEU A 24 -5.47 -27.17 -3.47
CA LEU A 24 -6.73 -26.98 -4.17
C LEU A 24 -7.77 -27.93 -3.59
N GLY A 25 -8.23 -27.64 -2.37
CA GLY A 25 -9.34 -28.34 -1.74
C GLY A 25 -10.67 -27.98 -2.42
N LEU A 26 -11.71 -28.77 -2.14
CA LEU A 26 -13.09 -28.56 -2.61
C LEU A 26 -13.59 -27.11 -2.43
N TRP A 27 -13.13 -26.41 -1.39
CA TRP A 27 -13.42 -24.99 -1.15
C TRP A 27 -12.96 -24.05 -2.27
N SER A 28 -11.86 -24.37 -2.96
CA SER A 28 -11.35 -23.58 -4.08
C SER A 28 -12.31 -23.62 -5.27
N ALA A 29 -12.99 -24.74 -5.50
CA ALA A 29 -13.95 -24.89 -6.59
C ALA A 29 -15.22 -24.04 -6.36
N VAL A 30 -15.66 -23.92 -5.10
CA VAL A 30 -16.80 -23.07 -4.74
C VAL A 30 -16.44 -21.58 -4.80
N LEU A 31 -15.20 -21.21 -4.44
CA LEU A 31 -14.72 -19.82 -4.47
C LEU A 31 -14.31 -19.35 -5.88
N ALA A 32 -14.00 -20.27 -6.80
CA ALA A 32 -13.61 -19.96 -8.18
C ALA A 32 -14.65 -19.11 -8.95
N PRO A 33 -15.96 -19.43 -8.98
CA PRO A 33 -16.95 -18.58 -9.66
C PRO A 33 -17.05 -17.19 -9.04
N PHE A 34 -16.95 -17.06 -7.71
CA PHE A 34 -16.91 -15.76 -7.04
C PHE A 34 -15.66 -14.95 -7.42
N SER A 35 -14.51 -15.61 -7.59
CA SER A 35 -13.28 -14.98 -8.05
C SER A 35 -13.41 -14.43 -9.48
N ILE A 36 -14.05 -15.19 -10.38
CA ILE A 36 -14.30 -14.74 -11.76
C ILE A 36 -15.23 -13.52 -11.79
N LEU A 37 -16.31 -13.53 -10.99
CA LEU A 37 -17.22 -12.39 -10.88
C LEU A 37 -16.51 -11.14 -10.34
N TYR A 38 -15.66 -11.31 -9.32
CA TYR A 38 -14.85 -10.23 -8.77
C TYR A 38 -13.86 -9.68 -9.81
N ASP A 39 -13.14 -10.54 -10.53
CA ASP A 39 -12.19 -10.13 -11.57
C ASP A 39 -12.90 -9.37 -12.70
N MET A 40 -14.07 -9.84 -13.13
CA MET A 40 -14.88 -9.14 -14.12
C MET A 40 -15.30 -7.73 -13.64
N GLY A 41 -15.74 -7.60 -12.39
CA GLY A 41 -16.07 -6.31 -11.79
C GLY A 41 -14.86 -5.36 -11.73
N VAL A 42 -13.70 -5.84 -11.32
CA VAL A 42 -12.44 -5.07 -11.29
C VAL A 42 -12.04 -4.61 -12.70
N ARG A 43 -12.15 -5.49 -13.71
CA ARG A 43 -11.84 -5.16 -15.11
C ARG A 43 -12.75 -4.08 -15.68
N ILE A 44 -14.05 -4.16 -15.40
CA ILE A 44 -15.02 -3.14 -15.83
C ILE A 44 -14.65 -1.80 -15.21
N ARG A 45 -14.41 -1.76 -13.89
CA ARG A 45 -14.01 -0.54 -13.19
C ARG A 45 -12.71 0.05 -13.75
N LEU A 46 -11.70 -0.80 -13.99
CA LEU A 46 -10.43 -0.37 -14.56
C LEU A 46 -10.57 0.13 -16.00
N SER A 47 -11.44 -0.50 -16.80
CA SER A 47 -11.78 -0.05 -18.15
C SER A 47 -12.47 1.32 -18.13
N ALA A 48 -13.40 1.55 -17.20
CA ALA A 48 -14.05 2.85 -17.02
C ALA A 48 -13.07 3.97 -16.65
N TYR A 49 -12.10 3.69 -15.75
CA TYR A 49 -11.02 4.65 -15.49
C TYR A 49 -10.14 4.87 -16.72
N ARG A 50 -9.75 3.81 -17.45
CA ARG A 50 -8.91 3.92 -18.65
C ARG A 50 -9.56 4.73 -19.76
N ARG A 51 -10.87 4.56 -19.96
CA ARG A 51 -11.69 5.30 -20.94
C ARG A 51 -12.04 6.73 -20.51
N GLY A 52 -11.60 7.17 -19.32
CA GLY A 52 -11.88 8.52 -18.82
C GLY A 52 -13.32 8.75 -18.35
N LEU A 53 -14.13 7.69 -18.23
CA LEU A 53 -15.54 7.79 -17.80
C LEU A 53 -15.65 8.12 -16.30
N LEU A 54 -14.62 7.79 -15.51
CA LEU A 54 -14.56 8.09 -14.08
C LEU A 54 -13.66 9.31 -13.83
N LYS A 55 -14.13 10.23 -12.96
CA LYS A 55 -13.38 11.45 -12.59
C LYS A 55 -12.06 11.07 -11.92
N ARG A 56 -10.96 11.61 -12.47
CA ARG A 56 -9.64 11.61 -11.82
C ARG A 56 -9.45 12.98 -11.16
N ARG A 57 -8.96 12.99 -9.93
CA ARG A 57 -8.58 14.22 -9.22
C ARG A 57 -7.05 14.29 -9.20
N SER A 58 -6.50 15.42 -9.63
CA SER A 58 -5.08 15.73 -9.52
C SER A 58 -4.88 16.66 -8.33
N LEU A 59 -3.90 16.35 -7.49
CA LEU A 59 -3.44 17.24 -6.43
C LEU A 59 -2.34 18.17 -7.00
N PRO A 60 -2.18 19.40 -6.48
CA PRO A 60 -1.22 20.38 -7.00
C PRO A 60 0.25 20.09 -6.65
N GLY A 61 0.64 18.81 -6.52
CA GLY A 61 1.99 18.40 -6.13
C GLY A 61 2.35 17.01 -6.64
N PHE A 62 3.58 16.58 -6.35
CA PHE A 62 4.05 15.24 -6.69
C PHE A 62 3.39 14.20 -5.77
N VAL A 63 2.69 13.22 -6.36
CA VAL A 63 1.95 12.19 -5.62
C VAL A 63 2.56 10.82 -5.89
N VAL A 64 2.98 10.15 -4.81
CA VAL A 64 3.45 8.76 -4.86
C VAL A 64 2.43 7.87 -4.18
N SER A 65 1.88 6.91 -4.92
CA SER A 65 0.95 5.91 -4.39
C SER A 65 1.69 4.64 -4.01
N ILE A 66 1.73 4.30 -2.71
CA ILE A 66 2.30 3.05 -2.22
C ILE A 66 1.16 2.05 -1.98
N GLY A 67 1.09 1.01 -2.82
CA GLY A 67 0.05 -0.01 -2.79
C GLY A 67 0.64 -1.42 -2.78
N ASN A 68 -0.20 -2.42 -2.52
CA ASN A 68 0.16 -3.82 -2.69
C ASN A 68 -1.00 -4.55 -3.37
N LEU A 69 -0.66 -5.57 -4.18
CA LEU A 69 -1.63 -6.40 -4.90
C LEU A 69 -2.26 -7.49 -4.04
N THR A 70 -1.57 -7.90 -2.97
CA THR A 70 -2.04 -8.90 -2.02
C THR A 70 -2.56 -8.29 -0.70
N THR A 71 -3.54 -8.95 -0.09
CA THR A 71 -4.02 -8.63 1.26
C THR A 71 -3.05 -9.22 2.28
N GLY A 72 -2.54 -8.41 3.21
CA GLY A 72 -1.61 -8.84 4.27
C GLY A 72 -0.51 -7.82 4.59
N GLY A 73 0.30 -8.15 5.61
CA GLY A 73 1.44 -7.36 6.10
C GLY A 73 2.56 -7.32 5.08
N THR A 74 2.44 -6.41 4.11
CA THR A 74 3.23 -6.40 2.87
C THR A 74 4.27 -5.28 2.84
N GLY A 75 4.70 -4.84 4.03
CA GLY A 75 5.75 -3.85 4.19
C GLY A 75 5.39 -2.44 3.69
N LYS A 76 4.12 -2.18 3.34
CA LYS A 76 3.66 -0.85 2.90
C LYS A 76 3.98 0.23 3.92
N THR A 77 3.64 0.02 5.18
CA THR A 77 3.85 1.01 6.25
C THR A 77 5.35 1.32 6.46
N PRO A 78 6.27 0.32 6.55
CA PRO A 78 7.71 0.59 6.50
C PRO A 78 8.18 1.35 5.26
N ALA A 79 7.67 1.00 4.07
CA ALA A 79 8.05 1.67 2.82
C ALA A 79 7.59 3.14 2.79
N VAL A 80 6.38 3.43 3.28
CA VAL A 80 5.86 4.80 3.44
C VAL A 80 6.75 5.59 4.39
N ILE A 81 7.12 5.01 5.54
CA ILE A 81 7.98 5.69 6.52
C ILE A 81 9.35 6.02 5.92
N MET A 82 9.95 5.07 5.20
CA MET A 82 11.25 5.27 4.57
C MET A 82 11.18 6.38 3.52
N LEU A 83 10.17 6.36 2.64
CA LEU A 83 10.02 7.35 1.58
C LEU A 83 9.74 8.75 2.15
N ALA A 84 8.86 8.85 3.15
CA ALA A 84 8.54 10.12 3.79
C ALA A 84 9.76 10.75 4.45
N LYS A 85 10.56 9.95 5.19
CA LYS A 85 11.81 10.41 5.80
C LYS A 85 12.85 10.83 4.76
N TRP A 86 13.02 10.03 3.72
CA TRP A 86 13.92 10.40 2.62
C TRP A 86 13.50 11.72 1.98
N ALA A 87 12.22 11.90 1.64
CA ALA A 87 11.73 13.15 1.07
C ALA A 87 11.93 14.35 2.00
N SER A 88 11.70 14.19 3.30
CA SER A 88 11.97 15.24 4.28
C SER A 88 13.46 15.58 4.40
N ASN A 89 14.35 14.59 4.33
CA ASN A 89 15.80 14.80 4.38
C ASN A 89 16.32 15.53 3.14
N GLU A 90 15.71 15.32 1.98
CA GLU A 90 15.98 16.06 0.75
C GLU A 90 15.35 17.48 0.73
N GLY A 91 14.71 17.89 1.83
CA GLY A 91 14.11 19.23 1.99
C GLY A 91 12.70 19.38 1.41
N TYR A 92 12.05 18.30 0.99
CA TYR A 92 10.66 18.35 0.53
C TYR A 92 9.68 18.37 1.71
N ARG A 93 8.59 19.14 1.57
CA ARG A 93 7.44 19.06 2.47
C ARG A 93 6.59 17.86 2.10
N ALA A 94 6.83 16.73 2.74
CA ALA A 94 6.04 15.52 2.55
C ALA A 94 4.72 15.60 3.34
N ALA A 95 3.68 14.94 2.83
CA ALA A 95 2.44 14.69 3.56
C ALA A 95 1.98 13.27 3.24
N VAL A 96 1.52 12.54 4.26
CA VAL A 96 1.10 11.14 4.11
C VAL A 96 -0.42 11.06 4.19
N LEU A 97 -1.04 10.59 3.10
CA LEU A 97 -2.47 10.32 3.05
C LEU A 97 -2.72 8.84 3.36
N SER A 98 -3.45 8.57 4.44
CA SER A 98 -3.92 7.23 4.78
C SER A 98 -5.44 7.17 4.75
N ARG A 99 -5.97 5.95 4.56
CA ARG A 99 -7.41 5.71 4.44
C ARG A 99 -8.15 5.80 5.78
N GLY A 100 -7.45 5.76 6.91
CA GLY A 100 -8.10 5.74 8.23
C GLY A 100 -8.74 4.39 8.57
N TYR A 101 -8.14 3.28 8.13
CA TYR A 101 -8.71 1.95 8.40
C TYR A 101 -8.81 1.70 9.92
N GLY A 102 -9.96 1.21 10.37
CA GLY A 102 -10.23 0.97 11.80
C GLY A 102 -10.55 2.22 12.63
N GLY A 103 -10.45 3.42 12.07
CA GLY A 103 -10.84 4.67 12.73
C GLY A 103 -12.35 4.89 12.73
N GLN A 104 -12.83 5.65 13.71
CA GLN A 104 -14.25 6.00 13.87
C GLN A 104 -14.63 7.33 13.23
N TYR A 105 -13.65 8.11 12.76
CA TYR A 105 -13.91 9.41 12.14
C TYR A 105 -14.73 9.26 10.85
N LYS A 106 -15.80 10.04 10.73
CA LYS A 106 -16.77 9.97 9.61
C LYS A 106 -16.74 11.19 8.68
N GLY A 107 -15.89 12.18 8.95
CA GLY A 107 -15.73 13.34 8.07
C GLY A 107 -14.86 13.01 6.85
N ASP A 108 -14.77 13.97 5.92
CA ASP A 108 -14.04 13.77 4.66
C ASP A 108 -12.52 13.75 4.84
N ILE A 109 -11.98 14.57 5.75
CA ILE A 109 -10.53 14.72 5.98
C ILE A 109 -10.29 14.86 7.49
N LEU A 110 -9.44 14.00 8.04
CA LEU A 110 -8.93 14.10 9.40
C LEU A 110 -7.44 14.43 9.37
N GLU A 111 -7.06 15.51 10.02
CA GLU A 111 -5.65 15.85 10.25
C GLU A 111 -5.15 15.10 11.50
N VAL A 112 -4.30 14.10 11.31
CA VAL A 112 -3.78 13.27 12.42
C VAL A 112 -2.55 13.90 13.08
N SER A 113 -1.72 14.61 12.30
CA SER A 113 -0.48 15.26 12.73
C SER A 113 -0.20 16.46 11.82
N ASP A 114 0.38 17.52 12.39
CA ASP A 114 0.95 18.65 11.64
C ASP A 114 2.49 18.59 11.54
N GLY A 115 3.06 17.44 11.91
CA GLY A 115 4.49 17.22 12.01
C GLY A 115 5.11 17.67 13.32
N SER A 116 4.45 18.53 14.10
CA SER A 116 4.92 18.97 15.42
C SER A 116 4.19 18.26 16.55
N ALA A 117 2.87 18.09 16.41
CA ALA A 117 2.02 17.43 17.39
C ALA A 117 1.02 16.48 16.72
N ILE A 118 0.73 15.37 17.41
CA ILE A 118 -0.34 14.46 17.04
C ILE A 118 -1.66 15.05 17.54
N LYS A 119 -2.64 15.21 16.64
CA LYS A 119 -3.92 15.89 16.87
C LYS A 119 -5.11 14.94 17.03
N ALA A 120 -4.96 13.67 16.65
CA ALA A 120 -6.04 12.69 16.70
C ALA A 120 -5.61 11.42 17.44
N ASP A 121 -6.57 10.79 18.12
CA ASP A 121 -6.38 9.55 18.85
C ASP A 121 -6.43 8.32 17.90
N PRO A 122 -5.82 7.17 18.25
CA PRO A 122 -5.98 5.94 17.47
C PRO A 122 -7.44 5.51 17.23
N LEU A 123 -8.34 5.79 18.18
CA LEU A 123 -9.77 5.48 18.00
C LEU A 123 -10.41 6.29 16.88
N GLU A 124 -9.99 7.54 16.71
CA GLU A 124 -10.52 8.42 15.67
C GLU A 124 -9.83 8.18 14.33
N SER A 125 -8.49 8.14 14.34
CA SER A 125 -7.66 8.09 13.14
C SER A 125 -7.44 6.67 12.61
N GLY A 126 -7.58 5.65 13.45
CA GLY A 126 -7.17 4.29 13.16
C GLY A 126 -5.72 4.02 13.60
N ASP A 127 -5.36 2.74 13.64
CA ASP A 127 -4.06 2.27 14.09
C ASP A 127 -2.92 2.66 13.14
N GLU A 128 -3.12 2.51 11.82
CA GLU A 128 -2.10 2.81 10.82
C GLU A 128 -1.76 4.31 10.74
N PRO A 129 -2.73 5.25 10.65
CA PRO A 129 -2.40 6.68 10.59
C PRO A 129 -1.77 7.20 11.87
N TYR A 130 -2.24 6.73 13.03
CA TYR A 130 -1.63 7.10 14.31
C TYR A 130 -0.18 6.59 14.42
N LEU A 131 0.08 5.35 13.99
CA LEU A 131 1.43 4.80 13.96
C LEU A 131 2.35 5.62 13.04
N LEU A 132 1.87 6.00 11.86
CA LEU A 132 2.60 6.84 10.91
C LEU A 132 2.93 8.20 11.54
N ALA A 133 1.94 8.88 12.11
CA ALA A 133 2.12 10.16 12.81
C ALA A 133 3.18 10.06 13.92
N LYS A 134 3.17 8.99 14.71
CA LYS A 134 4.17 8.77 15.78
C LYS A 134 5.58 8.49 15.26
N LYS A 135 5.72 7.91 14.06
CA LYS A 135 7.01 7.54 13.46
C LYS A 135 7.61 8.63 12.58
N LEU A 136 6.79 9.56 12.12
CA LEU A 136 7.12 10.63 11.18
C LEU A 136 7.04 12.00 11.85
N THR A 137 7.88 12.22 12.86
CA THR A 137 8.04 13.54 13.47
C THR A 137 8.62 14.53 12.45
N GLY A 138 7.96 15.67 12.26
CA GLY A 138 8.30 16.69 11.27
C GLY A 138 7.53 16.61 9.95
N ILE A 139 6.61 15.64 9.81
CA ILE A 139 5.83 15.34 8.59
C ILE A 139 4.34 15.21 8.93
#